data_AF-A0A9D1ZER7-F1
#
_entry.id   AF-A0A9D1ZER7-F1
#
_cell.length_a   1.000
_cell.length_b   1.000
_cell.length_c   1.000
_cell.angle_alpha   90.00
_cell.angle_beta   90.00
_cell.angle_gamma   90.00
#
_symmetry.space_group_name_H-M   'P 1'
#
loop_
_entity.id
_entity.type
_entity.pdbx_description
1 polymer ?
#
loop_
_entity_poly.entity_id
_entity_poly.type
_entity_poly.pdbx_seq_one_letter_code
_entity_poly.pdbx_strand_id
1 'polypeptide(L)'
;METRKVILCCAASAAVSALIAVTATAAAIREEVQPPQLPEQSQPPAVQPESQDHEYILGEWEGRLAVYRTGESEPDSVLDVYLGLLPPADAQALREGIPVEDQTELDRRLEDFMS
;
A
#
# COMPACT_ATOMS: atom_id res chain seq x y z
N MET A 1 -43.42 -16.64 -10.06
CA MET A 1 -42.84 -17.59 -11.04
C MET A 1 -42.08 -16.73 -12.02
N GLU A 2 -40.75 -16.63 -11.97
CA GLU A 2 -39.85 -17.71 -12.38
C GLU A 2 -38.45 -17.52 -11.78
N THR A 3 -38.04 -18.44 -10.90
CA THR A 3 -36.66 -18.63 -10.43
C THR A 3 -36.05 -19.77 -11.23
N ARG A 4 -35.08 -19.49 -12.11
CA ARG A 4 -34.36 -20.51 -12.88
C ARG A 4 -33.01 -20.81 -12.27
N LYS A 5 -33.00 -21.90 -11.50
CA LYS A 5 -31.87 -22.74 -11.10
C LYS A 5 -30.88 -22.95 -12.25
N VAL A 6 -29.59 -22.74 -11.99
CA VAL A 6 -28.51 -23.48 -12.66
C VAL A 6 -27.49 -23.90 -11.60
N ILE A 7 -27.89 -24.89 -10.80
CA ILE A 7 -26.98 -25.83 -10.16
C ILE A 7 -27.16 -27.12 -10.96
N LEU A 8 -26.15 -27.49 -11.74
CA LEU A 8 -26.12 -28.78 -12.44
C LEU A 8 -24.70 -29.34 -12.38
N CYS A 9 -24.46 -30.19 -11.38
CA CYS A 9 -23.36 -31.15 -11.33
C CYS A 9 -23.63 -32.34 -12.26
N CYS A 10 -22.56 -32.95 -12.78
CA CYS A 10 -22.29 -34.39 -12.97
C CYS A 10 -21.28 -34.57 -14.14
N ALA A 11 -20.30 -35.47 -14.18
CA ALA A 11 -19.51 -36.29 -13.24
C ALA A 11 -18.46 -37.06 -14.11
N ALA A 12 -17.49 -37.71 -13.45
CA ALA A 12 -16.50 -38.71 -13.92
C ALA A 12 -15.05 -38.17 -14.08
N SER A 13 -13.99 -38.74 -13.49
CA SER A 13 -13.68 -40.16 -13.28
C SER A 13 -12.70 -40.41 -12.10
N ALA A 14 -12.64 -41.65 -11.61
CA ALA A 14 -12.03 -42.13 -10.36
C ALA A 14 -10.58 -42.72 -10.48
N ALA A 15 -9.85 -42.79 -9.36
CA ALA A 15 -8.91 -43.86 -8.92
C ALA A 15 -8.23 -43.45 -7.58
N VAL A 16 -8.62 -43.93 -6.39
CA VAL A 16 -8.24 -45.18 -5.67
C VAL A 16 -6.90 -45.10 -4.87
N SER A 17 -7.04 -45.39 -3.57
CA SER A 17 -6.03 -45.90 -2.60
C SER A 17 -5.02 -44.88 -2.01
N ALA A 18 -4.68 -44.86 -0.72
CA ALA A 18 -4.82 -45.87 0.33
C ALA A 18 -4.90 -45.19 1.71
N LEU A 19 -5.73 -45.76 2.58
CA LEU A 19 -5.73 -45.53 4.02
C LEU A 19 -4.51 -46.25 4.62
N ILE A 20 -3.58 -45.51 5.22
CA ILE A 20 -2.64 -46.08 6.19
C ILE A 20 -2.90 -45.38 7.50
N ALA A 21 -3.73 -46.02 8.32
CA ALA A 21 -3.72 -45.81 9.76
C ALA A 21 -2.39 -46.34 10.29
N VAL A 22 -1.59 -45.48 10.93
CA VAL A 22 -0.56 -45.94 11.86
C VAL A 22 -0.66 -45.15 13.15
N THR A 23 -0.49 -45.91 14.20
CA THR A 23 -0.90 -45.72 15.59
C THR A 23 0.01 -44.78 16.36
N ALA A 24 -0.58 -44.14 17.38
CA ALA A 24 0.09 -43.35 18.40
C ALA A 24 1.28 -44.06 19.07
N THR A 25 2.36 -43.33 19.35
CA THR A 25 3.03 -43.35 20.66
C THR A 25 3.86 -42.08 20.81
N ALA A 26 3.70 -41.46 21.99
CA ALA A 26 4.34 -40.24 22.45
C ALA A 26 5.86 -40.37 22.56
N ALA A 27 6.56 -39.28 22.30
CA ALA A 27 7.75 -38.90 23.05
C ALA A 27 7.93 -37.39 22.94
N ALA A 28 7.82 -36.73 24.09
CA ALA A 28 8.18 -35.34 24.28
C ALA A 28 9.62 -35.09 23.84
N ILE A 29 9.85 -34.13 22.95
CA ILE A 29 11.13 -33.43 22.88
C ILE A 29 10.81 -31.93 22.75
N ARG A 30 10.97 -31.21 23.86
CA ARG A 30 11.32 -29.78 23.79
C ARG A 30 12.78 -29.75 23.35
N GLU A 31 13.05 -29.18 22.19
CA GLU A 31 14.33 -28.54 21.94
C GLU A 31 14.04 -27.24 21.20
N GLU A 32 14.31 -26.14 21.90
CA GLU A 32 14.40 -24.82 21.29
C GLU A 32 15.54 -24.87 20.27
N VAL A 33 15.20 -24.84 18.99
CA VAL A 33 16.15 -24.50 17.93
C VAL A 33 15.47 -23.48 17.05
N GLN A 34 15.89 -22.23 17.23
CA GLN A 34 15.60 -21.13 16.31
C GLN A 34 15.78 -21.57 14.85
N PRO A 35 14.76 -21.42 14.00
CA PRO A 35 14.97 -21.51 12.57
C PRO A 35 15.76 -20.29 12.06
N PRO A 36 16.54 -20.48 10.99
CA PRO A 36 17.69 -19.65 10.64
C PRO A 36 17.30 -18.25 10.16
N GLN A 37 18.08 -17.25 10.57
CA GLN A 37 18.07 -15.92 9.96
C GLN A 37 18.55 -16.02 8.51
N LEU A 38 17.61 -16.13 7.57
CA LEU A 38 17.84 -15.70 6.20
C LEU A 38 17.97 -14.17 6.21
N PRO A 39 18.87 -13.57 5.42
CA PRO A 39 19.08 -12.14 5.42
C PRO A 39 17.76 -11.44 5.07
N GLU A 40 17.21 -10.73 6.06
CA GLU A 40 16.08 -9.83 5.92
C GLU A 40 16.56 -8.63 5.08
N GLN A 41 16.72 -8.87 3.77
CA GLN A 41 16.96 -7.79 2.83
C GLN A 41 15.62 -7.16 2.51
N SER A 42 15.48 -5.94 3.04
CA SER A 42 14.55 -4.91 2.59
C SER A 42 13.09 -5.18 2.93
N GLN A 43 12.78 -5.20 4.23
CA GLN A 43 11.63 -4.40 4.62
C GLN A 43 11.87 -2.98 4.07
N PRO A 44 10.98 -2.40 3.24
CA PRO A 44 10.96 -0.95 3.11
C PRO A 44 10.94 -0.41 4.54
N PRO A 45 11.75 0.60 4.90
CA PRO A 45 11.58 1.22 6.20
C PRO A 45 10.09 1.50 6.36
N ALA A 46 9.47 0.91 7.37
CA ALA A 46 8.21 1.43 7.86
C ALA A 46 8.55 2.89 8.15
N VAL A 47 8.07 3.79 7.27
CA VAL A 47 8.20 5.22 7.45
C VAL A 47 7.43 5.49 8.73
N GLN A 48 8.15 5.42 9.83
CA GLN A 48 7.72 6.01 11.08
C GLN A 48 7.38 7.44 10.71
N PRO A 49 6.18 7.96 11.06
CA PRO A 49 5.95 9.37 10.93
C PRO A 49 6.96 10.02 11.86
N GLU A 50 8.11 10.39 11.30
CA GLU A 50 8.99 11.36 11.89
C GLU A 50 8.08 12.56 12.05
N SER A 51 7.69 12.84 13.28
CA SER A 51 6.89 13.99 13.67
C SER A 51 7.73 15.25 13.46
N GLN A 52 8.07 15.49 12.19
CA GLN A 52 8.26 16.81 11.63
C GLN A 52 6.84 17.39 11.62
N ASP A 53 6.65 18.55 12.24
CA ASP A 53 5.34 19.21 12.32
C ASP A 53 5.04 19.78 10.92
N HIS A 54 4.49 18.95 10.03
CA HIS A 54 4.03 19.37 8.71
C HIS A 54 2.51 19.45 8.73
N GLU A 55 1.97 20.61 8.39
CA GLU A 55 0.52 20.85 8.34
C GLU A 55 -0.10 20.34 7.03
N TYR A 56 0.70 20.31 5.95
CA TYR A 56 0.25 19.95 4.61
C TYR A 56 1.17 18.93 3.93
N ILE A 57 0.61 18.24 2.94
CA ILE A 57 1.34 17.39 2.00
C ILE A 57 0.92 17.79 0.59
N LEU A 58 1.89 18.13 -0.26
CA LEU A 58 1.67 18.31 -1.69
C LEU A 58 1.78 16.97 -2.40
N GLY A 59 0.77 16.63 -3.21
CA GLY A 59 0.64 15.31 -3.80
C GLY A 59 0.03 15.29 -5.20
N GLU A 60 -0.18 14.09 -5.72
CA GLU A 60 -1.00 13.85 -6.91
C GLU A 60 -2.43 13.50 -6.51
N TRP A 61 -3.43 14.04 -7.21
CA TRP A 61 -4.79 13.53 -7.25
C TRP A 61 -5.30 13.50 -8.70
N GLU A 62 -5.57 12.29 -9.22
CA GLU A 62 -6.03 12.09 -10.61
C GLU A 62 -5.16 12.80 -11.66
N GLY A 63 -3.84 12.69 -11.52
CA GLY A 63 -2.88 13.34 -12.43
C GLY A 63 -2.74 14.85 -12.25
N ARG A 64 -3.41 15.46 -11.25
CA ARG A 64 -3.34 16.89 -10.93
C ARG A 64 -2.64 17.14 -9.60
N LEU A 65 -2.07 18.33 -9.43
CA LEU A 65 -1.46 18.76 -8.18
C LEU A 65 -2.54 18.94 -7.12
N ALA A 66 -2.32 18.34 -5.94
CA ALA A 66 -3.25 18.36 -4.84
C ALA A 66 -2.56 18.74 -3.53
N VAL A 67 -3.32 19.38 -2.65
CA VAL A 67 -2.93 19.75 -1.30
C VAL A 67 -3.74 18.89 -0.34
N TYR A 68 -3.05 18.16 0.53
CA TYR A 68 -3.65 17.35 1.58
C TYR A 68 -3.36 17.98 2.93
N ARG A 69 -4.29 17.85 3.87
CA ARG A 69 -4.00 18.03 5.29
C ARG A 69 -3.27 16.81 5.82
N THR A 70 -2.29 17.00 6.69
CA THR A 70 -1.56 15.88 7.27
C THR A 70 -2.51 14.91 8.00
N GLY A 71 -2.47 13.63 7.60
CA GLY A 71 -3.33 12.58 8.12
C GLY A 71 -4.64 12.36 7.35
N GLU A 72 -4.99 13.26 6.43
CA GLU A 72 -6.16 13.10 5.55
C GLU A 72 -5.80 12.28 4.30
N SER A 73 -6.76 11.49 3.82
CA SER A 73 -6.61 10.69 2.59
C SER A 73 -7.24 11.35 1.36
N GLU A 74 -8.13 12.32 1.58
CA GLU A 74 -8.74 13.13 0.52
C GLU A 74 -8.07 14.50 0.50
N PRO A 75 -7.89 15.11 -0.69
CA PRO A 75 -7.25 16.41 -0.80
C PRO A 75 -8.17 17.50 -0.25
N ASP A 76 -7.58 18.43 0.49
CA ASP A 76 -8.23 19.69 0.88
C ASP A 76 -8.51 20.55 -0.37
N SER A 77 -7.54 20.58 -1.29
CA SER A 77 -7.62 21.35 -2.52
C SER A 77 -6.96 20.61 -3.69
N VAL A 78 -7.54 20.69 -4.88
CA VAL A 78 -6.97 20.18 -6.13
C VAL A 78 -6.79 21.34 -7.10
N LEU A 79 -5.57 21.57 -7.55
CA LEU A 79 -5.22 22.62 -8.48
C LEU A 79 -5.29 22.11 -9.91
N ASP A 80 -5.63 22.98 -10.86
CA ASP A 80 -5.67 22.64 -12.30
C ASP A 80 -4.27 22.66 -12.92
N VAL A 81 -3.35 21.92 -12.31
CA VAL A 81 -1.97 21.74 -12.75
C VAL A 81 -1.75 20.25 -12.97
N TYR A 82 -1.58 19.84 -14.22
CA TYR A 82 -1.35 18.44 -14.56
C TYR A 82 0.12 18.06 -14.31
N LEU A 83 0.36 17.01 -13.52
CA LEU A 83 1.72 16.52 -13.24
C LEU A 83 2.45 16.09 -14.52
N GLY A 84 1.72 15.70 -15.56
CA GLY A 84 2.31 15.35 -16.87
C GLY A 84 2.89 16.56 -17.62
N LEU A 85 2.61 17.78 -17.18
CA LEU A 85 3.14 19.03 -17.75
C LEU A 85 4.30 19.60 -16.93
N LEU A 86 4.50 19.11 -15.70
CA LEU A 86 5.60 19.52 -14.83
C LEU A 86 6.91 18.87 -15.27
N PRO A 87 8.07 19.46 -14.90
CA PRO A 87 9.35 18.79 -15.04
C PRO A 87 9.31 17.40 -14.37
N PRO A 88 9.97 16.37 -14.96
CA PRO A 88 9.87 15.02 -14.44
C PRO A 88 10.30 14.87 -12.98
N ALA A 89 11.27 15.67 -12.52
CA ALA A 89 11.71 15.65 -11.13
C ALA A 89 10.61 16.13 -10.17
N ASP A 90 9.93 17.23 -10.51
CA ASP A 90 8.87 17.82 -9.70
C ASP A 90 7.64 16.90 -9.66
N ALA A 91 7.27 16.34 -10.81
CA ALA A 91 6.19 15.38 -10.89
C ALA A 91 6.46 14.12 -10.03
N GLN A 92 7.71 13.67 -9.96
CA GLN A 92 8.09 12.55 -9.10
C GLN A 92 8.03 12.93 -7.62
N ALA A 93 8.54 14.11 -7.24
CA ALA A 93 8.46 14.59 -5.86
C ALA A 93 7.00 14.70 -5.38
N LEU A 94 6.10 15.21 -6.21
CA LEU A 94 4.67 15.27 -5.91
C LEU A 94 4.04 13.88 -5.77
N ARG A 95 4.46 12.88 -6.55
CA ARG A 95 3.99 11.49 -6.37
C ARG A 95 4.49 10.85 -5.08
N GLU A 96 5.69 11.20 -4.65
CA GLU A 96 6.26 10.74 -3.39
C GLU A 96 5.62 11.44 -2.17
N GLY A 97 5.00 12.59 -2.40
CA GLY A 97 4.39 13.41 -1.36
C GLY A 97 5.44 14.34 -0.76
N ILE A 98 5.19 15.65 -0.85
CA ILE A 98 6.13 16.66 -0.37
C ILE A 98 5.55 17.27 0.93
N PRO A 99 6.14 17.00 2.10
CA PRO A 99 5.69 17.60 3.35
C PRO A 99 5.96 19.10 3.34
N VAL A 100 5.02 19.87 3.87
CA VAL A 100 5.06 21.33 3.96
C VAL A 100 4.67 21.74 5.37
N GLU A 101 5.52 22.56 5.99
CA GLU A 101 5.41 22.94 7.40
C GLU A 101 4.15 23.77 7.67
N ASP A 102 3.97 24.85 6.89
CA ASP A 102 2.91 25.82 7.11
C ASP A 102 2.39 26.45 5.80
N GLN A 103 1.37 27.30 5.92
CA GLN A 103 0.73 28.00 4.80
C GLN A 103 1.70 28.88 4.00
N THR A 104 2.69 29.51 4.64
CA THR A 104 3.64 30.39 3.95
C THR A 104 4.57 29.59 3.05
N GLU A 105 5.05 28.44 3.54
CA GLU A 105 5.83 27.53 2.71
C GLU A 105 4.98 26.92 1.59
N LEU A 106 3.71 26.59 1.88
CA LEU A 106 2.76 26.07 0.89
C LEU A 106 2.64 27.04 -0.29
N ASP A 107 2.33 28.31 -0.03
CA ASP A 107 2.16 29.31 -1.08
C ASP A 107 3.43 29.45 -1.93
N ARG A 108 4.60 29.52 -1.28
CA ARG A 108 5.88 29.61 -1.99
C ARG A 108 6.14 28.42 -2.91
N ARG A 109 5.85 27.20 -2.46
CA ARG A 109 6.04 26.00 -3.30
C ARG A 109 5.04 25.93 -4.44
N LEU A 110 3.80 26.35 -4.20
CA LEU A 110 2.80 26.43 -5.27
C LEU A 110 3.22 27.45 -6.33
N GLU A 111 3.75 28.61 -5.94
CA GLU A 111 4.30 29.59 -6.89
C GLU A 111 5.44 29.00 -7.74
N ASP A 112 6.33 28.21 -7.14
CA ASP A 112 7.44 27.55 -7.84
C ASP A 112 6.95 26.56 -8.91
N PHE A 113 5.93 25.76 -8.60
CA PHE A 113 5.33 24.81 -9.56
C PHE A 113 4.54 25.49 -10.69
N MET A 114 4.17 26.77 -10.53
CA MET A 114 3.35 27.52 -11.49
C MET A 114 4.13 28.56 -12.30
N SER A 115 5.44 28.73 -12.06
CA SER A 115 6.30 29.68 -12.78
C SER A 115 6.71 29.19 -14.15
#